data_AF-A0A2A8S5S3-F1
#
_entry.id   AF-A0A2A8S5S3-F1
#
_cell.length_a   1.000
_cell.length_b   1.000
_cell.length_c   1.000
_cell.angle_alpha   90.00
_cell.angle_beta   90.00
_cell.angle_gamma   90.00
#
_symmetry.space_group_name_H-M   'P 1'
#
loop_
_entity.id
_entity.type
_entity.pdbx_description
1 polymer ?
#
loop_
_entity_poly.entity_id
_entity_poly.type
_entity_poly.pdbx_seq_one_letter_code
_entity_poly.pdbx_strand_id
1 'polypeptide(L)'
;MFKPAYGYVTLVGSNPIGVKSGANIKFNRNGPLKHIGFTPPSDTLIIPESGDYKIEFILLIDGPASSSVYGLILNNSLVPGQLTNYGIQRLVDGASLMLTGQAIIHIPKHSTLQLRNIGSTTDVLLPILNGHKVNAASLTIEKLS
;
A
#
# COMPACT_ATOMS: atom_id res chain seq x y z
N MET A 1 -10.69 6.24 -27.09
CA MET A 1 -11.60 6.78 -26.07
C MET A 1 -10.96 6.53 -24.71
N PHE A 2 -10.68 7.57 -23.93
CA PHE A 2 -10.13 7.43 -22.58
C PHE A 2 -11.16 6.71 -21.70
N LYS A 3 -10.77 5.62 -21.07
CA LYS A 3 -11.59 4.92 -20.09
C LYS A 3 -11.05 5.27 -18.71
N PRO A 4 -11.89 5.79 -17.79
CA PRO A 4 -11.43 6.05 -16.44
C PRO A 4 -11.03 4.71 -15.82
N ALA A 5 -9.89 4.67 -15.13
CA ALA A 5 -9.49 3.54 -14.32
C ALA A 5 -9.14 4.04 -12.92
N TYR A 6 -9.79 3.49 -11.91
CA TYR A 6 -9.57 3.89 -10.52
C TYR A 6 -10.01 2.81 -9.56
N GLY A 7 -9.51 2.88 -8.34
CA GLY A 7 -10.01 2.08 -7.23
C GLY A 7 -9.19 2.23 -5.99
N TYR A 8 -9.61 1.56 -4.92
CA TYR A 8 -8.81 1.46 -3.70
C TYR A 8 -9.04 0.12 -2.99
N VAL A 9 -7.99 -0.33 -2.32
CA VAL A 9 -7.95 -1.53 -1.49
C VAL A 9 -7.61 -1.16 -0.06
N THR A 10 -8.13 -1.90 0.91
CA THR A 10 -7.85 -1.67 2.33
C THR A 10 -7.53 -2.95 3.07
N LEU A 11 -6.77 -2.80 4.16
CA LEU A 11 -6.49 -3.84 5.14
C LEU A 11 -7.23 -3.49 6.43
N VAL A 12 -8.19 -4.33 6.79
CA VAL A 12 -8.89 -4.27 8.08
C VAL A 12 -8.67 -5.58 8.83
N GLY A 13 -8.93 -5.60 10.13
CA GLY A 13 -8.61 -6.78 10.93
C GLY A 13 -9.20 -6.72 12.34
N SER A 14 -8.81 -7.69 13.15
CA SER A 14 -9.20 -7.77 14.56
C SER A 14 -8.03 -8.13 15.48
N ASN A 15 -6.80 -8.06 14.96
CA ASN A 15 -5.55 -8.20 15.71
C ASN A 15 -4.46 -7.40 14.98
N PRO A 16 -3.37 -6.97 15.66
CA PRO A 16 -2.19 -6.42 15.01
C PRO A 16 -1.63 -7.35 13.92
N ILE A 17 -1.16 -6.78 12.82
CA ILE A 17 -0.75 -7.54 11.62
C ILE A 17 0.73 -7.27 11.34
N GLY A 18 1.57 -8.30 11.48
CA GLY A 18 2.99 -8.22 11.16
C GLY A 18 3.26 -8.24 9.66
N VAL A 19 4.09 -7.30 9.18
CA VAL A 19 4.58 -7.22 7.80
C VAL A 19 6.09 -7.31 7.83
N LYS A 20 6.62 -8.49 7.48
CA LYS A 20 8.06 -8.74 7.47
C LYS A 20 8.77 -7.85 6.43
N SER A 21 10.05 -7.56 6.67
CA SER A 21 10.93 -7.00 5.65
C SER A 21 10.86 -7.85 4.36
N GLY A 22 10.71 -7.18 3.23
CA GLY A 22 10.55 -7.81 1.91
C GLY A 22 9.15 -8.31 1.60
N ALA A 23 8.20 -8.29 2.54
CA ALA A 23 6.83 -8.76 2.31
C ALA A 23 5.93 -7.67 1.73
N ASN A 24 5.00 -8.09 0.87
CA ASN A 24 3.91 -7.22 0.39
C ASN A 24 2.80 -7.09 1.44
N ILE A 25 2.10 -5.96 1.44
CA ILE A 25 0.83 -5.79 2.15
C ILE A 25 -0.25 -6.64 1.47
N LYS A 26 -0.86 -7.56 2.22
CA LYS A 26 -2.03 -8.33 1.79
C LYS A 26 -3.30 -7.59 2.17
N PHE A 27 -3.92 -6.90 1.22
CA PHE A 27 -5.21 -6.24 1.41
C PHE A 27 -6.36 -7.27 1.41
N ASN A 28 -7.43 -6.99 2.14
CA ASN A 28 -8.55 -7.93 2.32
C ASN A 28 -9.94 -7.32 2.10
N ARG A 29 -9.99 -6.06 1.67
CA ARG A 29 -11.19 -5.34 1.27
C ARG A 29 -10.86 -4.40 0.11
N ASN A 30 -11.89 -3.98 -0.61
CA ASN A 30 -11.78 -2.96 -1.65
C ASN A 30 -13.06 -2.12 -1.70
N GLY A 31 -12.91 -0.88 -2.14
CA GLY A 31 -14.03 -0.04 -2.53
C GLY A 31 -14.42 -0.28 -4.00
N PRO A 32 -15.01 0.74 -4.65
CA PRO A 32 -15.25 0.72 -6.09
C PRO A 32 -13.96 0.43 -6.86
N LEU A 33 -14.06 -0.46 -7.85
CA LEU A 33 -13.00 -0.77 -8.79
C LEU A 33 -13.54 -0.55 -10.20
N LYS A 34 -12.93 0.36 -10.95
CA LYS A 34 -13.24 0.60 -12.36
C LYS A 34 -11.98 0.34 -13.18
N HIS A 35 -12.02 -0.70 -14.01
CA HIS A 35 -10.87 -1.12 -14.83
C HIS A 35 -9.58 -1.37 -14.03
N ILE A 36 -9.69 -1.69 -12.75
CA ILE A 36 -8.62 -2.19 -11.89
C ILE A 36 -9.07 -3.56 -11.37
N GLY A 37 -8.24 -4.58 -11.51
CA GLY A 37 -8.53 -5.93 -11.04
C GLY A 37 -7.98 -6.15 -9.63
N PHE A 38 -8.81 -6.71 -8.75
CA PHE A 38 -8.41 -7.13 -7.41
C PHE A 38 -9.38 -8.19 -6.89
N THR A 39 -8.88 -9.20 -6.20
CA THR A 39 -9.69 -10.24 -5.56
C THR A 39 -9.23 -10.40 -4.12
N PRO A 40 -9.99 -9.93 -3.12
CA PRO A 40 -9.58 -10.05 -1.73
C PRO A 40 -9.68 -11.51 -1.23
N PRO A 41 -8.74 -11.97 -0.37
CA PRO A 41 -7.52 -11.29 0.05
C PRO A 41 -6.40 -11.45 -1.00
N SER A 42 -5.68 -10.36 -1.27
CA SER A 42 -4.55 -10.36 -2.21
C SER A 42 -3.58 -9.23 -1.88
N ASP A 43 -2.32 -9.39 -2.24
CA ASP A 43 -1.31 -8.33 -2.19
C ASP A 43 -1.13 -7.58 -3.52
N THR A 44 -1.85 -8.02 -4.55
CA THR A 44 -1.60 -7.63 -5.94
C THR A 44 -2.85 -7.02 -6.57
N LEU A 45 -2.69 -5.81 -7.12
CA LEU A 45 -3.64 -5.19 -8.04
C LEU A 45 -3.23 -5.52 -9.48
N ILE A 46 -4.22 -5.74 -10.34
CA ILE A 46 -4.05 -5.95 -11.78
C ILE A 46 -4.48 -4.67 -12.51
N ILE A 47 -3.62 -4.16 -13.38
CA ILE A 47 -3.82 -2.91 -14.12
C ILE A 47 -3.83 -3.24 -15.61
N PRO A 48 -5.01 -3.41 -16.23
CA PRO A 48 -5.12 -3.89 -17.60
C PRO A 48 -4.72 -2.85 -18.66
N GLU A 49 -4.80 -1.56 -18.35
CA GLU A 49 -4.57 -0.48 -19.29
C GLU A 49 -3.27 0.26 -18.98
N SER A 50 -2.52 0.62 -20.02
CA SER A 50 -1.37 1.52 -19.87
C SER A 50 -1.82 2.95 -19.62
N GLY A 51 -0.96 3.74 -18.98
CA GLY A 51 -1.19 5.16 -18.73
C GLY A 51 -0.35 5.67 -17.57
N ASP A 52 -0.49 6.96 -17.27
CA ASP A 52 0.05 7.52 -16.04
C ASP A 52 -0.98 7.37 -14.93
N TYR A 53 -0.55 6.89 -13.77
CA TYR A 53 -1.41 6.65 -12.62
C TYR A 53 -0.90 7.39 -11.40
N LYS A 54 -1.80 8.08 -10.71
CA LYS A 54 -1.59 8.55 -9.35
C LYS A 54 -1.85 7.38 -8.39
N ILE A 55 -0.87 7.07 -7.56
CA ILE A 55 -0.95 6.07 -6.49
C ILE A 55 -0.78 6.77 -5.15
N GLU A 56 -1.65 6.47 -4.20
CA GLU A 56 -1.57 6.96 -2.83
C GLU A 56 -1.68 5.79 -1.87
N PHE A 57 -0.88 5.78 -0.81
CA PHE A 57 -1.02 4.79 0.25
C PHE A 57 -0.90 5.41 1.62
N ILE A 58 -1.60 4.80 2.58
CA ILE A 58 -1.62 5.18 3.99
C ILE A 58 -1.46 3.91 4.80
N LEU A 59 -0.53 3.90 5.75
CA LEU A 59 -0.30 2.80 6.69
C LEU A 59 -0.38 3.32 8.12
N LEU A 60 -1.19 2.67 8.95
CA LEU A 60 -1.21 2.89 10.40
C LEU A 60 -0.30 1.86 11.05
N ILE A 61 0.88 2.31 11.47
CA ILE A 61 1.95 1.48 12.01
C ILE A 61 1.99 1.68 13.52
N ASP A 62 2.24 0.62 14.28
CA ASP A 62 2.44 0.63 15.74
C ASP A 62 3.60 -0.32 16.14
N GLY A 63 4.00 -0.34 17.41
CA GLY A 63 5.09 -1.18 17.92
C GLY A 63 6.27 -0.41 18.56
N PRO A 64 7.41 -1.08 18.79
CA PRO A 64 8.58 -0.47 19.43
C PRO A 64 9.23 0.59 18.52
N ALA A 65 10.20 1.33 19.06
CA ALA A 65 11.04 2.25 18.29
C ALA A 65 11.70 1.52 17.10
N SER A 66 11.43 1.99 15.89
CA SER A 66 11.85 1.36 14.64
C SER A 66 11.80 2.34 13.47
N SER A 67 12.32 1.90 12.32
CA SER A 67 12.16 2.59 11.05
C SER A 67 11.38 1.71 10.08
N SER A 68 10.33 2.28 9.51
CA SER A 68 9.48 1.63 8.51
C SER A 68 9.70 2.29 7.15
N VAL A 69 9.88 1.49 6.10
CA VAL A 69 10.08 2.00 4.73
C VAL A 69 9.26 1.16 3.76
N TYR A 70 8.44 1.82 2.95
CA TYR A 70 7.56 1.17 1.98
C TYR A 70 7.77 1.73 0.58
N GLY A 71 7.66 0.85 -0.42
CA GLY A 71 7.76 1.21 -1.83
C GLY A 71 6.78 0.41 -2.70
N LEU A 72 6.52 0.91 -3.90
CA LEU A 72 5.67 0.25 -4.88
C LEU A 72 6.48 -0.73 -5.72
N ILE A 73 5.91 -1.92 -5.92
CA ILE A 73 6.46 -2.96 -6.77
C ILE A 73 5.58 -3.06 -8.02
N LEU A 74 6.15 -2.70 -9.16
CA LEU A 74 5.52 -2.76 -10.47
C LEU A 74 6.13 -3.94 -11.24
N ASN A 75 5.30 -4.89 -11.67
CA ASN A 75 5.73 -6.10 -12.40
C ASN A 75 6.93 -6.81 -11.71
N ASN A 76 6.80 -7.06 -10.41
CA ASN A 76 7.83 -7.67 -9.55
C ASN A 76 9.14 -6.88 -9.37
N SER A 77 9.24 -5.66 -9.91
CA SER A 77 10.38 -4.76 -9.73
C SER A 77 10.02 -3.56 -8.87
N LEU A 78 10.92 -3.12 -8.00
CA LEU A 78 10.77 -1.86 -7.28
C LEU A 78 10.74 -0.71 -8.29
N VAL A 79 9.78 0.21 -8.15
CA VAL A 79 9.75 1.41 -9.00
C VAL A 79 11.05 2.21 -8.81
N PRO A 80 11.78 2.52 -9.89
CA PRO A 80 13.14 3.08 -9.81
C PRO A 80 13.15 4.53 -9.29
N GLY A 81 14.35 4.99 -8.93
CA GLY A 81 14.58 6.39 -8.55
C GLY A 81 14.01 6.81 -7.20
N GLN A 82 13.62 5.85 -6.35
CA GLN A 82 13.03 6.10 -5.02
C GLN A 82 11.74 6.92 -5.06
N LEU A 83 11.13 7.07 -6.24
CA LEU A 83 9.93 7.90 -6.47
C LEU A 83 8.71 7.45 -5.65
N THR A 84 8.73 6.23 -5.14
CA THR A 84 7.62 5.62 -4.39
C THR A 84 8.03 5.20 -2.98
N ASN A 85 9.28 5.47 -2.59
CA ASN A 85 9.84 5.02 -1.32
C ASN A 85 9.56 6.06 -0.24
N TYR A 86 8.64 5.75 0.66
CA TYR A 86 8.34 6.59 1.82
C TYR A 86 8.73 5.87 3.09
N GLY A 87 9.29 6.61 4.04
CA GLY A 87 9.67 6.08 5.34
C GLY A 87 9.27 6.99 6.48
N ILE A 88 9.14 6.38 7.65
CA ILE A 88 8.90 7.08 8.90
C ILE A 88 9.74 6.41 9.99
N GLN A 89 10.21 7.21 10.94
CA GLN A 89 10.95 6.73 12.10
C GLN A 89 10.13 6.96 13.36
N ARG A 90 10.04 5.92 14.18
CA ARG A 90 9.50 5.97 15.54
C ARG A 90 10.65 5.97 16.54
N LEU A 91 10.68 6.99 17.39
CA LEU A 91 11.74 7.18 18.39
C LEU A 91 11.39 6.63 19.78
N VAL A 92 10.12 6.30 20.04
CA VAL A 92 9.63 5.83 21.34
C VAL A 92 8.71 4.62 21.16
N ASP A 93 8.67 3.73 22.15
CA ASP A 93 7.80 2.56 22.10
C ASP A 93 6.32 2.94 22.24
N GLY A 94 5.44 2.25 21.51
CA GLY A 94 3.98 2.35 21.67
C GLY A 94 3.33 3.60 21.05
N ALA A 95 4.07 4.39 20.27
CA ALA A 95 3.51 5.52 19.53
C ALA A 95 2.94 5.07 18.17
N SER A 96 1.63 5.12 17.97
CA SER A 96 1.06 4.87 16.63
C SER A 96 1.43 6.01 15.65
N LEU A 97 1.91 5.66 14.46
CA LEU A 97 2.31 6.61 13.42
C LEU A 97 1.60 6.31 12.11
N MET A 98 1.34 7.35 11.32
CA MET A 98 0.77 7.22 10.00
C MET A 98 1.85 7.49 8.94
N LEU A 99 2.16 6.48 8.13
CA LEU A 99 3.02 6.62 6.97
C LEU A 99 2.17 6.85 5.72
N THR A 100 2.39 7.97 5.05
CA THR A 100 1.69 8.33 3.81
C THR A 100 2.68 8.44 2.66
N GLY A 101 2.34 7.87 1.51
CA GLY A 101 3.11 8.02 0.28
C GLY A 101 2.21 8.35 -0.91
N GLN A 102 2.75 9.11 -1.85
CA GLN A 102 2.08 9.46 -3.10
C GLN A 102 3.09 9.42 -4.24
N ALA A 103 2.69 8.90 -5.40
CA ALA A 103 3.50 8.99 -6.60
C ALA A 103 2.62 9.06 -7.85
N ILE A 104 3.14 9.67 -8.91
CA ILE A 104 2.60 9.50 -10.26
C ILE A 104 3.62 8.66 -11.02
N ILE A 105 3.19 7.49 -11.51
CA ILE A 105 4.06 6.55 -12.23
C ILE A 105 3.42 6.16 -13.55
N HIS A 106 4.27 5.97 -14.56
CA HIS A 106 3.84 5.34 -15.80
C HIS A 106 3.70 3.84 -15.60
N ILE A 107 2.54 3.29 -15.95
CA ILE A 107 2.24 1.86 -15.82
C ILE A 107 2.01 1.27 -17.22
N PRO A 108 2.80 0.25 -17.62
CA PRO A 108 2.56 -0.48 -18.86
C PRO A 108 1.23 -1.24 -18.84
N LYS A 109 0.80 -1.69 -20.02
CA LYS A 109 -0.41 -2.52 -20.15
C LYS A 109 -0.21 -3.88 -19.48
N HIS A 110 -1.28 -4.44 -18.90
CA HIS A 110 -1.28 -5.76 -18.24
C HIS A 110 -0.28 -5.87 -17.08
N SER A 111 -0.19 -4.80 -16.29
CA SER A 111 0.73 -4.70 -15.17
C SER A 111 0.17 -5.21 -13.85
N THR A 112 1.07 -5.52 -12.93
CA THR A 112 0.74 -5.82 -11.53
C THR A 112 1.37 -4.80 -10.60
N LEU A 113 0.63 -4.36 -9.58
CA LEU A 113 1.12 -3.41 -8.58
C LEU A 113 0.94 -3.97 -7.17
N GLN A 114 1.99 -3.88 -6.35
CA GLN A 114 1.98 -4.23 -4.93
C GLN A 114 2.61 -3.12 -4.08
N LEU A 115 2.28 -3.08 -2.78
CA LEU A 115 2.95 -2.24 -1.78
C LEU A 115 3.80 -3.13 -0.88
N ARG A 116 5.10 -2.84 -0.75
CA ARG A 116 6.06 -3.70 -0.04
C ARG A 116 6.77 -2.97 1.08
N ASN A 117 6.96 -3.64 2.20
CA ASN A 117 7.94 -3.23 3.21
C ASN A 117 9.34 -3.49 2.64
N ILE A 118 10.06 -2.42 2.30
CA ILE A 118 11.43 -2.44 1.79
C ILE A 118 12.46 -2.04 2.86
N GLY A 119 12.00 -1.79 4.08
CA GLY A 119 12.85 -1.56 5.25
C GLY A 119 13.49 -2.84 5.76
N SER A 120 14.36 -2.72 6.76
CA SER A 120 15.11 -3.84 7.34
C SER A 120 14.39 -4.56 8.50
N THR A 121 13.25 -4.03 8.96
CA THR A 121 12.55 -4.54 10.15
C THR A 121 11.14 -5.03 9.82
N THR A 122 10.55 -5.82 10.72
CA THR A 122 9.14 -6.20 10.64
C THR A 122 8.30 -5.09 11.24
N ASP A 123 7.33 -4.60 10.48
CA ASP A 123 6.38 -3.60 10.97
C ASP A 123 5.13 -4.26 11.50
N VAL A 124 4.44 -3.59 12.43
CA VAL A 124 3.13 -4.01 12.93
C VAL A 124 2.10 -2.99 12.48
N LEU A 125 1.17 -3.42 11.64
CA LEU A 125 0.02 -2.60 11.25
C LEU A 125 -1.12 -2.79 12.26
N LEU A 126 -1.83 -1.70 12.55
CA LEU A 126 -2.79 -1.65 13.64
C LEU A 126 -4.24 -1.49 13.11
N PRO A 127 -5.00 -2.57 12.90
CA PRO A 127 -6.38 -2.50 12.44
C PRO A 127 -7.41 -2.35 13.57
N ILE A 128 -6.96 -2.18 14.82
CA ILE A 128 -7.81 -1.88 15.97
C ILE A 128 -7.19 -0.76 16.78
N LEU A 129 -7.96 0.29 17.05
CA LEU A 129 -7.56 1.37 17.95
C LEU A 129 -8.67 1.57 18.98
N ASN A 130 -8.31 1.51 20.28
CA ASN A 130 -9.27 1.65 21.39
C ASN A 130 -10.52 0.76 21.27
N GLY A 131 -10.35 -0.49 20.81
CA GLY A 131 -11.46 -1.44 20.62
C GLY A 131 -12.28 -1.24 19.34
N HIS A 132 -12.03 -0.19 18.57
CA HIS A 132 -12.68 0.05 17.28
C HIS A 132 -11.87 -0.51 16.12
N LYS A 133 -12.53 -1.19 15.19
CA LYS A 133 -11.91 -1.63 13.93
C LYS A 133 -11.61 -0.41 13.06
N VAL A 134 -10.38 -0.30 12.60
CA VAL A 134 -9.89 0.78 11.73
C VAL A 134 -9.17 0.21 10.51
N ASN A 135 -8.96 1.04 9.49
CA ASN A 135 -8.11 0.67 8.37
C ASN A 135 -6.64 0.71 8.81
N ALA A 136 -5.98 -0.43 8.78
CA ALA A 136 -4.54 -0.56 9.02
C ALA A 136 -3.71 -0.11 7.81
N ALA A 137 -4.25 -0.29 6.60
CA ALA A 137 -3.62 0.16 5.37
C ALA A 137 -4.68 0.49 4.31
N SER A 138 -4.35 1.42 3.42
CA SER A 138 -5.09 1.67 2.19
C SER A 138 -4.13 1.95 1.04
N LEU A 139 -4.49 1.51 -0.17
CA LEU A 139 -3.84 1.91 -1.41
C LEU A 139 -4.91 2.32 -2.42
N THR A 140 -4.78 3.53 -2.93
CA THR A 140 -5.65 4.15 -3.94
C THR A 140 -4.88 4.30 -5.24
N ILE A 141 -5.56 4.08 -6.36
CA ILE A 141 -5.04 4.21 -7.72
C ILE A 141 -6.04 4.97 -8.58
N GLU A 142 -5.54 5.93 -9.37
CA GLU A 142 -6.33 6.72 -10.32
C GLU A 142 -5.53 6.96 -11.60
N LYS A 143 -6.12 6.67 -12.76
CA LYS A 143 -5.54 6.92 -14.08
C LYS A 143 -5.70 8.37 -14.48
N LEU A 144 -4.61 8.99 -14.93
CA LEU A 144 -4.55 10.40 -15.34
C LEU A 144 -4.55 10.58 -16.86
N SER A 145 -3.92 9.66 -17.61
CA SER A 145 -3.73 9.74 -19.07
C SER A 145 -3.82 8.36 -19.75
#